data_AF-A0A536SXM0-F1
#
_entry.id   AF-A0A536SXM0-F1
#
_cell.length_a   1.000
_cell.length_b   1.000
_cell.length_c   1.000
_cell.angle_alpha   90.00
_cell.angle_beta   90.00
_cell.angle_gamma   90.00
#
_symmetry.space_group_name_H-M   'P 1'
#
loop_
_entity.id
_entity.type
_entity.pdbx_description
1 polymer ?
#
loop_
_entity_poly.entity_id
_entity_poly.type
_entity_poly.pdbx_seq_one_letter_code
_entity_poly.pdbx_strand_id
1 'polypeptide(L)'
;PADGYTIYLGNIGTIAINPAVFHDLSVNPQKDFIPVTIVADVPSILIANPSVPANTVPELVALAKAKPGELNFASPGSSTLNRLEMEHFMKLAGVKIVHIPYKGGAGPAVTGMLGGETQVMFVTLSSAMSFIQAGRIKALGISTTKRIEALPQVPTMSEAGYPDMVSSSWQGVFVPAGTPRPIVEKLHAALRATMDSPDVKQRFAGGGVNVVTSKTPEDFASFVNAETARWGKIAKESGATID
;
A
#
# COMPACT_ATOMS: atom_id res chain seq x y z
N PRO A 1 -4.61 13.39 -27.08
CA PRO A 1 -4.93 14.84 -26.90
C PRO A 1 -5.21 15.11 -25.43
N ALA A 2 -4.86 16.30 -24.92
CA ALA A 2 -5.09 16.66 -23.51
C ALA A 2 -6.42 17.42 -23.35
N ASP A 3 -7.52 16.74 -23.71
CA ASP A 3 -8.87 17.32 -23.83
C ASP A 3 -9.81 16.97 -22.65
N GLY A 4 -9.33 16.21 -21.67
CA GLY A 4 -10.10 15.80 -20.50
C GLY A 4 -11.00 14.57 -20.68
N TYR A 5 -11.07 14.00 -21.88
CA TYR A 5 -11.86 12.77 -22.13
C TYR A 5 -11.06 11.49 -21.88
N THR A 6 -9.75 11.61 -21.72
CA THR A 6 -8.89 10.51 -21.24
C THR A 6 -8.51 10.77 -19.79
N ILE A 7 -8.97 9.90 -18.90
CA ILE A 7 -8.62 9.89 -17.48
C ILE A 7 -7.84 8.62 -17.15
N TYR A 8 -6.90 8.72 -16.21
CA TYR A 8 -6.11 7.59 -15.74
C TYR A 8 -6.36 7.38 -14.25
N LEU A 9 -6.77 6.16 -13.89
CA LEU A 9 -6.80 5.71 -12.50
C LEU A 9 -5.41 5.13 -12.15
N GLY A 10 -4.58 5.96 -11.53
CA GLY A 10 -3.25 5.59 -11.09
C GLY A 10 -3.25 5.13 -9.63
N ASN A 11 -2.19 4.40 -9.27
CA ASN A 11 -1.95 3.97 -7.89
C ASN A 11 -0.51 4.25 -7.47
N ILE A 12 -0.27 4.11 -6.16
CA ILE A 12 1.05 4.27 -5.53
C ILE A 12 2.18 3.52 -6.27
N GLY A 13 1.92 2.31 -6.75
CA GLY A 13 2.88 1.52 -7.54
C GLY A 13 3.27 2.25 -8.81
N THR A 14 2.29 2.51 -9.66
CA THR A 14 2.48 3.12 -10.99
C THR A 14 3.00 4.56 -10.96
N ILE A 15 2.59 5.34 -9.95
CA ILE A 15 2.84 6.78 -9.89
C ILE A 15 4.08 7.11 -9.06
N ALA A 16 4.25 6.46 -7.90
CA ALA A 16 5.27 6.84 -6.91
C ALA A 16 6.45 5.85 -6.82
N ILE A 17 6.20 4.55 -7.01
CA ILE A 17 7.24 3.50 -6.85
C ILE A 17 7.95 3.20 -8.16
N ASN A 18 7.20 2.94 -9.23
CA ASN A 18 7.74 2.51 -10.52
C ASN A 18 8.87 3.41 -11.05
N PRO A 19 8.80 4.75 -10.95
CA PRO A 19 9.90 5.62 -11.40
C PRO A 19 11.24 5.39 -10.70
N ALA A 20 11.25 4.74 -9.54
CA ALA A 20 12.47 4.44 -8.78
C ALA A 20 13.00 3.02 -8.98
N VAL A 21 12.13 2.07 -9.41
CA VAL A 21 12.50 0.64 -9.55
C VAL A 21 12.64 0.20 -11.00
N PHE A 22 11.99 0.89 -11.96
CA PHE A 22 12.16 0.66 -13.40
C PHE A 22 13.33 1.49 -13.94
N HIS A 23 14.30 0.84 -14.58
CA HIS A 23 15.40 1.52 -15.26
C HIS A 23 14.90 2.29 -16.49
N ASP A 24 14.06 1.65 -17.31
CA ASP A 24 13.51 2.21 -18.54
C ASP A 24 11.98 2.32 -18.44
N LEU A 25 11.50 3.47 -17.98
CA LEU A 25 10.08 3.79 -17.96
C LEU A 25 9.77 4.82 -19.07
N SER A 26 8.94 4.43 -20.04
CA SER A 26 8.57 5.27 -21.18
C SER A 26 7.66 6.45 -20.81
N VAL A 27 7.09 6.42 -19.61
CA VAL A 27 6.21 7.46 -19.07
C VAL A 27 6.85 7.98 -17.78
N ASN A 28 6.94 9.29 -17.63
CA ASN A 28 7.31 9.93 -16.37
C ASN A 28 6.04 10.44 -15.68
N PRO A 29 5.52 9.76 -14.64
CA PRO A 29 4.25 10.14 -14.03
C PRO A 29 4.23 11.57 -13.48
N GLN A 30 5.38 12.12 -13.06
CA GLN A 30 5.47 13.47 -12.52
C GLN A 30 5.47 14.57 -13.58
N LYS A 31 5.77 14.22 -14.84
CA LYS A 31 5.79 15.16 -15.97
C LYS A 31 4.59 15.00 -16.89
N ASP A 32 4.15 13.76 -17.08
CA ASP A 32 3.19 13.40 -18.12
C ASP A 32 1.74 13.41 -17.62
N PHE A 33 1.53 13.56 -16.31
CA PHE A 33 0.21 13.59 -15.70
C PHE A 33 -0.01 14.80 -14.79
N ILE A 34 -1.26 15.28 -14.75
CA ILE A 34 -1.77 16.24 -13.79
C ILE A 34 -2.65 15.45 -12.79
N PRO A 35 -2.31 15.46 -11.48
CA PRO A 35 -3.14 14.87 -10.44
C PRO A 35 -4.46 15.62 -10.30
N VAL A 36 -5.59 14.90 -10.27
CA VAL A 36 -6.93 15.48 -10.08
C VAL A 36 -7.35 15.35 -8.61
N THR A 37 -7.49 14.13 -8.09
CA THR A 37 -7.74 13.86 -6.66
C THR A 37 -7.40 12.41 -6.34
N ILE A 38 -7.00 12.15 -5.10
CA ILE A 38 -7.12 10.81 -4.52
C ILE A 38 -8.60 10.41 -4.47
N VAL A 39 -8.90 9.12 -4.61
CA VAL A 39 -10.29 8.61 -4.56
C VAL A 39 -10.41 7.43 -3.59
N ALA A 40 -9.35 6.68 -3.37
CA ALA A 40 -9.38 5.53 -2.49
C ALA A 40 -8.08 5.41 -1.72
N ASP A 41 -8.17 4.93 -0.49
CA ASP A 41 -7.05 4.28 0.18
C ASP A 41 -7.44 2.86 0.61
N VAL A 42 -6.47 1.96 0.59
CA VAL A 42 -6.60 0.64 1.17
C VAL A 42 -5.45 0.45 2.15
N PRO A 43 -5.73 0.35 3.45
CA PRO A 43 -4.72 0.05 4.45
C PRO A 43 -3.96 -1.23 4.15
N SER A 44 -2.67 -1.24 4.49
CA SER A 44 -1.88 -2.45 4.56
C SER A 44 -1.92 -3.02 5.97
N ILE A 45 -1.82 -4.33 6.09
CA ILE A 45 -1.80 -5.04 7.36
C ILE A 45 -0.66 -6.05 7.36
N LEU A 46 0.14 -6.03 8.44
CA LEU A 46 1.15 -7.02 8.71
C LEU A 46 0.47 -8.28 9.24
N ILE A 47 0.61 -9.36 8.50
CA ILE A 47 0.03 -10.65 8.83
C ILE A 47 1.10 -11.72 8.99
N ALA A 48 0.76 -12.75 9.77
CA ALA A 48 1.61 -13.91 9.99
C ALA A 48 0.85 -15.22 9.85
N ASN A 49 1.54 -16.24 9.35
CA ASN A 49 1.05 -17.61 9.36
C ASN A 49 0.78 -18.06 10.82
N PRO A 50 -0.30 -18.82 11.10
CA PRO A 50 -0.63 -19.27 12.46
C PRO A 50 0.49 -20.03 13.18
N SER A 51 1.36 -20.74 12.44
CA SER A 51 2.48 -21.52 12.99
C SER A 51 3.62 -20.65 13.53
N VAL A 52 3.68 -19.36 13.17
CA VAL A 52 4.69 -18.44 13.67
C VAL A 52 4.44 -18.19 15.17
N PRO A 53 5.44 -18.44 16.05
CA PRO A 53 5.31 -18.23 17.50
C PRO A 53 5.45 -16.74 17.86
N ALA A 54 4.66 -15.89 17.22
CA ALA A 54 4.50 -14.47 17.50
C ALA A 54 3.04 -14.06 17.27
N ASN A 55 2.48 -13.31 18.21
CA ASN A 55 1.12 -12.77 18.17
C ASN A 55 1.11 -11.25 18.16
N THR A 56 2.27 -10.62 18.34
CA THR A 56 2.45 -9.16 18.31
C THR A 56 3.65 -8.79 17.46
N VAL A 57 3.71 -7.53 17.00
CA VAL A 57 4.88 -7.02 16.25
C VAL A 57 6.17 -7.11 17.09
N PRO A 58 6.21 -6.75 18.40
CA PRO A 58 7.40 -6.94 19.22
C PRO A 58 7.86 -8.40 19.31
N GLU A 59 6.94 -9.36 19.44
CA GLU A 59 7.27 -10.79 19.43
C GLU A 59 7.85 -11.24 18.09
N LEU A 60 7.28 -10.78 16.97
CA LEU A 60 7.81 -11.08 15.64
C LEU A 60 9.22 -10.53 15.48
N VAL A 61 9.47 -9.31 15.96
CA VAL A 61 10.79 -8.67 15.90
C VAL A 61 11.80 -9.44 16.75
N ALA A 62 11.43 -9.84 17.97
CA ALA A 62 12.27 -10.65 18.83
C ALA A 62 12.61 -12.00 18.17
N LEU A 63 11.62 -12.67 17.57
CA LEU A 63 11.79 -13.92 16.84
C LEU A 63 12.75 -13.76 15.65
N ALA A 64 12.54 -12.73 14.83
CA ALA A 64 13.37 -12.47 13.65
C ALA A 64 14.81 -12.08 14.01
N LYS A 65 15.03 -11.41 15.16
CA LYS A 65 16.38 -11.12 15.69
C LYS A 65 17.08 -12.38 16.19
N ALA A 66 16.35 -13.29 16.82
CA ALA A 66 16.90 -14.55 17.30
C ALA A 66 17.27 -15.50 16.15
N LYS A 67 16.62 -15.35 14.99
CA LYS A 67 16.74 -16.24 13.83
C LYS A 67 16.92 -15.47 12.52
N PRO A 68 18.01 -14.70 12.37
CA PRO A 68 18.18 -13.80 11.23
C PRO A 68 18.27 -14.58 9.91
N GLY A 69 17.35 -14.30 8.99
CA GLY A 69 17.31 -14.96 7.67
C GLY A 69 16.63 -16.33 7.64
N GLU A 70 16.07 -16.83 8.75
CA GLU A 70 15.29 -18.08 8.74
C GLU A 70 13.82 -17.87 8.41
N LEU A 71 13.29 -16.66 8.66
CA LEU A 71 11.93 -16.31 8.28
C LEU A 71 11.91 -15.81 6.83
N ASN A 72 10.87 -16.19 6.11
CA ASN A 72 10.56 -15.71 4.77
C ASN A 72 9.33 -14.81 4.81
N PHE A 73 9.31 -13.77 3.97
CA PHE A 73 8.13 -12.97 3.71
C PHE A 73 7.69 -13.03 2.26
N ALA A 74 6.37 -13.06 2.05
CA ALA A 74 5.78 -13.01 0.72
C ALA A 74 5.58 -11.56 0.27
N SER A 75 5.68 -11.33 -1.05
CA SER A 75 5.09 -10.14 -1.67
C SER A 75 4.18 -10.53 -2.84
N PRO A 76 3.14 -9.74 -3.15
CA PRO A 76 2.31 -9.90 -4.35
C PRO A 76 3.05 -9.70 -5.70
N GLY A 77 4.35 -9.39 -5.65
CA GLY A 77 5.21 -9.09 -6.78
C GLY A 77 6.43 -8.27 -6.37
N SER A 78 7.48 -8.28 -7.18
CA SER A 78 8.80 -7.72 -6.84
C SER A 78 8.85 -6.18 -6.81
N SER A 79 7.92 -5.50 -7.47
CA SER A 79 7.82 -4.02 -7.50
C SER A 79 6.64 -3.48 -6.67
N THR A 80 6.04 -4.31 -5.81
CA THR A 80 4.83 -3.93 -5.08
C THR A 80 5.13 -3.09 -3.84
N LEU A 81 4.18 -2.23 -3.47
CA LEU A 81 4.19 -1.50 -2.19
C LEU A 81 4.48 -2.45 -1.02
N ASN A 82 3.85 -3.62 -1.00
CA ASN A 82 3.96 -4.55 0.11
C ASN A 82 5.37 -5.11 0.31
N ARG A 83 6.14 -5.29 -0.77
CA ARG A 83 7.57 -5.58 -0.65
C ARG A 83 8.27 -4.42 0.05
N LEU A 84 8.08 -3.20 -0.45
CA LEU A 84 8.74 -2.01 0.12
C LEU A 84 8.32 -1.75 1.59
N GLU A 85 7.09 -2.05 1.98
CA GLU A 85 6.64 -2.01 3.37
C GLU A 85 7.42 -3.01 4.23
N MET A 86 7.58 -4.25 3.77
CA MET A 86 8.40 -5.24 4.47
C MET A 86 9.87 -4.82 4.57
N GLU A 87 10.47 -4.34 3.48
CA GLU A 87 11.85 -3.85 3.46
C GLU A 87 12.04 -2.66 4.42
N HIS A 88 11.11 -1.71 4.40
CA HIS A 88 11.14 -0.56 5.29
C HIS A 88 11.00 -0.98 6.75
N PHE A 89 10.05 -1.87 7.06
CA PHE A 89 9.87 -2.42 8.40
C PHE A 89 11.13 -3.14 8.89
N MET A 90 11.71 -4.02 8.07
CA MET A 90 12.93 -4.75 8.41
C MET A 90 14.08 -3.81 8.76
N LYS A 91 14.25 -2.74 7.96
CA LYS A 91 15.24 -1.70 8.21
C LYS A 91 15.00 -0.99 9.55
N LEU A 92 13.77 -0.55 9.82
CA LEU A 92 13.42 0.13 11.06
C LEU A 92 13.58 -0.77 12.30
N ALA A 93 13.17 -2.04 12.18
CA ALA A 93 13.23 -3.01 13.27
C ALA A 93 14.64 -3.59 13.49
N GLY A 94 15.53 -3.45 12.50
CA GLY A 94 16.87 -4.05 12.50
C GLY A 94 16.78 -5.58 12.47
N VAL A 95 15.97 -6.14 11.57
CA VAL A 95 15.78 -7.58 11.40
C VAL A 95 16.05 -8.03 9.97
N LYS A 96 16.30 -9.33 9.78
CA LYS A 96 16.53 -9.93 8.47
C LYS A 96 15.51 -11.04 8.22
N ILE A 97 14.66 -10.83 7.22
CA ILE A 97 13.63 -11.77 6.75
C ILE A 97 13.82 -11.88 5.23
N VAL A 98 13.78 -13.09 4.68
CA VAL A 98 14.09 -13.35 3.26
C VAL A 98 12.85 -13.08 2.41
N HIS A 99 13.02 -12.30 1.34
CA HIS A 99 11.94 -12.00 0.40
C HIS A 99 11.67 -13.17 -0.56
N ILE A 100 10.41 -13.58 -0.66
CA ILE A 100 9.91 -14.54 -1.66
C ILE A 100 8.83 -13.86 -2.51
N PRO A 101 9.11 -13.48 -3.77
CA PRO A 101 8.12 -12.85 -4.64
C PRO A 101 7.14 -13.87 -5.22
N TYR A 102 5.85 -13.52 -5.22
CA TYR A 102 4.80 -14.31 -5.88
C TYR A 102 4.37 -13.66 -7.19
N LYS A 103 4.03 -14.49 -8.18
CA LYS A 103 3.41 -14.06 -9.43
C LYS A 103 1.89 -14.10 -9.28
N GLY A 104 1.18 -13.13 -9.88
CA GLY A 104 -0.29 -13.11 -9.90
C GLY A 104 -0.96 -12.34 -8.77
N GLY A 105 -0.23 -11.50 -8.03
CA GLY A 105 -0.80 -10.58 -7.05
C GLY A 105 -1.03 -11.19 -5.66
N ALA A 106 -1.94 -10.60 -4.89
CA ALA A 106 -2.10 -10.91 -3.47
C ALA A 106 -2.67 -12.31 -3.19
N GLY A 107 -3.52 -12.83 -4.07
CA GLY A 107 -4.18 -14.13 -3.88
C GLY A 107 -3.19 -15.30 -3.76
N PRO A 108 -2.28 -15.49 -4.74
CA PRO A 108 -1.22 -16.50 -4.63
C PRO A 108 -0.31 -16.29 -3.42
N ALA A 109 0.11 -15.06 -3.13
CA ALA A 109 0.97 -14.75 -1.98
C ALA A 109 0.33 -15.12 -0.63
N VAL A 110 -0.94 -14.76 -0.42
CA VAL A 110 -1.69 -15.12 0.79
C VAL A 110 -1.90 -16.63 0.87
N THR A 111 -2.14 -17.29 -0.26
CA THR A 111 -2.32 -18.75 -0.32
C THR A 111 -1.03 -19.50 0.04
N GLY A 112 0.12 -19.11 -0.52
CA GLY A 112 1.42 -19.68 -0.18
C GLY A 112 1.81 -19.43 1.28
N MET A 113 1.52 -18.23 1.79
CA MET A 113 1.69 -17.93 3.22
C MET A 113 0.80 -18.84 4.08
N LEU A 114 -0.47 -19.03 3.75
CA LEU A 114 -1.37 -19.96 4.45
C LEU A 114 -0.85 -21.41 4.42
N GLY A 115 -0.25 -21.83 3.31
CA GLY A 115 0.39 -23.13 3.14
C GLY A 115 1.70 -23.29 3.93
N GLY A 116 2.26 -22.20 4.47
CA GLY A 116 3.48 -22.20 5.29
C GLY A 116 4.77 -21.98 4.49
N GLU A 117 4.69 -21.67 3.20
CA GLU A 117 5.87 -21.37 2.37
C GLU A 117 6.60 -20.11 2.85
N THR A 118 5.83 -19.13 3.34
CA THR A 118 6.32 -17.90 3.96
C THR A 118 5.63 -17.64 5.28
N GLN A 119 6.31 -16.95 6.20
CA GLN A 119 5.86 -16.78 7.58
C GLN A 119 5.10 -15.48 7.78
N VAL A 120 5.46 -14.41 7.07
CA VAL A 120 4.86 -13.08 7.25
C VAL A 120 4.69 -12.36 5.92
N MET A 121 3.84 -11.34 5.89
CA MET A 121 3.83 -10.35 4.80
C MET A 121 3.06 -9.11 5.22
N PHE A 122 3.35 -7.98 4.59
CA PHE A 122 2.35 -6.94 4.42
C PHE A 122 1.45 -7.28 3.24
N VAL A 123 0.16 -7.02 3.37
CA VAL A 123 -0.81 -7.11 2.26
C VAL A 123 -1.91 -6.09 2.47
N THR A 124 -2.65 -5.73 1.41
CA THR A 124 -3.86 -4.93 1.53
C THR A 124 -4.88 -5.62 2.44
N LEU A 125 -5.51 -4.87 3.35
CA LEU A 125 -6.51 -5.38 4.28
C LEU A 125 -7.65 -6.14 3.59
N SER A 126 -8.13 -5.64 2.45
CA SER A 126 -9.19 -6.26 1.66
C SER A 126 -8.88 -7.70 1.24
N SER A 127 -7.60 -8.02 0.98
CA SER A 127 -7.15 -9.36 0.60
C SER A 127 -7.00 -10.33 1.78
N ALA A 128 -6.90 -9.82 3.00
CA ALA A 128 -6.66 -10.62 4.21
C ALA A 128 -7.87 -10.70 5.15
N MET A 129 -8.83 -9.77 5.06
CA MET A 129 -9.89 -9.58 6.04
C MET A 129 -10.68 -10.86 6.34
N SER A 130 -11.14 -11.58 5.30
CA SER A 130 -11.93 -12.81 5.49
C SER A 130 -11.14 -13.92 6.18
N PHE A 131 -9.84 -14.05 5.89
CA PHE A 131 -8.97 -15.02 6.54
C PHE A 131 -8.66 -14.66 7.99
N ILE A 132 -8.51 -13.36 8.29
CA ILE A 132 -8.33 -12.85 9.65
C ILE A 132 -9.59 -13.12 10.48
N GLN A 133 -10.76 -12.79 9.96
CA GLN A 133 -12.05 -13.02 10.63
C GLN A 133 -12.32 -14.51 10.85
N ALA A 134 -11.88 -15.37 9.93
CA ALA A 134 -11.97 -16.83 10.06
C ALA A 134 -10.88 -17.42 10.99
N GLY A 135 -10.00 -16.62 11.59
CA GLY A 135 -8.92 -17.08 12.46
C GLY A 135 -7.83 -17.90 11.75
N ARG A 136 -7.77 -17.83 10.41
CA ARG A 136 -6.81 -18.60 9.59
C ARG A 136 -5.45 -17.92 9.45
N ILE A 137 -5.37 -16.63 9.79
CA ILE A 137 -4.17 -15.79 9.71
C ILE A 137 -4.14 -14.89 10.94
N LYS A 138 -2.95 -14.64 11.49
CA LYS A 138 -2.75 -13.66 12.56
C LYS A 138 -2.57 -12.27 11.96
N ALA A 139 -3.35 -11.30 12.43
CA ALA A 139 -3.14 -9.88 12.13
C ALA A 139 -2.32 -9.23 13.25
N LEU A 140 -1.12 -8.76 12.93
CA LEU A 140 -0.16 -8.26 13.93
C LEU A 140 -0.18 -6.75 14.08
N GLY A 141 -0.38 -6.01 12.98
CA GLY A 141 -0.40 -4.55 13.02
C GLY A 141 -0.89 -3.94 11.73
N ILE A 142 -1.61 -2.82 11.82
CA ILE A 142 -2.19 -2.12 10.67
C ILE A 142 -1.47 -0.80 10.38
N SER A 143 -1.29 -0.46 9.09
CA SER A 143 -0.53 0.71 8.64
C SER A 143 -1.30 2.04 8.73
N THR A 144 -2.51 2.04 9.29
CA THR A 144 -3.30 3.26 9.50
C THR A 144 -2.83 4.03 10.72
N THR A 145 -3.15 5.32 10.77
CA THR A 145 -2.87 6.18 11.93
C THR A 145 -3.74 5.85 13.15
N LYS A 146 -4.86 5.16 12.94
CA LYS A 146 -5.80 4.71 13.97
C LYS A 146 -6.20 3.27 13.70
N ARG A 147 -6.59 2.54 14.74
CA ARG A 147 -7.18 1.20 14.59
C ARG A 147 -8.45 1.26 13.75
N ILE A 148 -8.77 0.14 13.12
CA ILE A 148 -9.98 0.01 12.31
C ILE A 148 -11.06 -0.67 13.15
N GLU A 149 -12.30 -0.16 13.07
CA GLU A 149 -13.44 -0.66 13.83
C GLU A 149 -13.74 -2.14 13.58
N ALA A 150 -13.46 -2.64 12.38
CA ALA A 150 -13.62 -4.05 12.02
C ALA A 150 -12.60 -4.99 12.70
N LEU A 151 -11.47 -4.46 13.18
CA LEU A 151 -10.38 -5.20 13.82
C LEU A 151 -9.83 -4.41 15.03
N PRO A 152 -10.65 -4.10 16.04
CA PRO A 152 -10.27 -3.19 17.13
C PRO A 152 -9.14 -3.74 18.01
N GLN A 153 -8.94 -5.06 18.00
CA GLN A 153 -7.87 -5.77 18.68
C GLN A 153 -6.50 -5.63 18.00
N VAL A 154 -6.48 -5.29 16.71
CA VAL A 154 -5.22 -5.17 15.95
C VAL A 154 -4.65 -3.76 16.19
N PRO A 155 -3.44 -3.63 16.76
CA PRO A 155 -2.83 -2.34 16.99
C PRO A 155 -2.40 -1.68 15.67
N THR A 156 -2.23 -0.37 15.69
CA THR A 156 -1.53 0.29 14.58
C THR A 156 -0.03 -0.03 14.64
N MET A 157 0.68 0.09 13.52
CA MET A 157 2.14 -0.02 13.52
C MET A 157 2.78 1.05 14.41
N SER A 158 2.17 2.24 14.50
CA SER A 158 2.61 3.30 15.42
C SER A 158 2.50 2.89 16.89
N GLU A 159 1.36 2.31 17.30
CA GLU A 159 1.18 1.76 18.65
C GLU A 159 2.15 0.61 18.95
N ALA A 160 2.55 -0.13 17.91
CA ALA A 160 3.56 -1.19 17.99
C ALA A 160 5.01 -0.69 17.98
N GLY A 161 5.24 0.63 17.98
CA GLY A 161 6.57 1.25 18.05
C GLY A 161 7.19 1.63 16.70
N TYR A 162 6.42 1.58 15.61
CA TYR A 162 6.87 1.87 14.24
C TYR A 162 6.02 2.97 13.58
N PRO A 163 6.10 4.24 14.05
CA PRO A 163 5.29 5.33 13.53
C PRO A 163 5.55 5.66 12.05
N ASP A 164 6.74 5.34 11.54
CA ASP A 164 7.11 5.54 10.13
C ASP A 164 6.53 4.48 9.18
N MET A 165 5.79 3.50 9.72
CA MET A 165 5.08 2.47 8.95
C MET A 165 3.65 2.88 8.57
N VAL A 166 3.28 4.15 8.75
CA VAL A 166 2.01 4.66 8.23
C VAL A 166 2.06 4.68 6.70
N SER A 167 1.25 3.85 6.05
CA SER A 167 1.22 3.68 4.59
C SER A 167 -0.16 3.23 4.14
N SER A 168 -0.48 3.44 2.87
CA SER A 168 -1.70 2.90 2.26
C SER A 168 -1.50 2.66 0.78
N SER A 169 -2.25 1.70 0.23
CA SER A 169 -2.30 1.42 -1.21
C SER A 169 -3.29 2.37 -1.90
N TRP A 170 -2.98 3.67 -1.91
CA TRP A 170 -3.86 4.70 -2.46
C TRP A 170 -4.04 4.61 -3.98
N GLN A 171 -5.22 5.06 -4.42
CA GLN A 171 -5.63 5.20 -5.82
C GLN A 171 -6.05 6.66 -6.07
N GLY A 172 -5.66 7.21 -7.22
CA GLY A 172 -6.01 8.57 -7.59
C GLY A 172 -6.29 8.72 -9.07
N VAL A 173 -7.03 9.78 -9.40
CA VAL A 173 -7.37 10.12 -10.77
C VAL A 173 -6.38 11.16 -11.29
N PHE A 174 -5.92 10.94 -12.51
CA PHE A 174 -4.97 11.76 -13.24
C PHE A 174 -5.49 12.05 -14.64
N VAL A 175 -5.01 13.13 -15.24
CA VAL A 175 -5.23 13.45 -16.66
C VAL A 175 -3.90 13.73 -17.35
N PRO A 176 -3.80 13.62 -18.68
CA PRO A 176 -2.57 13.96 -19.40
C PRO A 176 -2.08 15.38 -19.12
N ALA A 177 -0.78 15.57 -19.09
CA ALA A 177 -0.16 16.88 -19.06
C ALA A 177 -0.65 17.75 -20.22
N GLY A 178 -0.84 19.04 -19.95
CA GLY A 178 -1.44 19.99 -20.90
C GLY A 178 -2.97 20.06 -20.87
N THR A 179 -3.65 19.25 -20.04
CA THR A 179 -5.11 19.37 -19.88
C THR A 179 -5.46 20.74 -19.28
N PRO A 180 -6.36 21.53 -19.90
CA PRO A 180 -6.70 22.87 -19.43
C PRO A 180 -7.19 22.90 -17.99
N ARG A 181 -6.74 23.91 -17.22
CA ARG A 181 -7.11 24.07 -15.80
C ARG A 181 -8.62 24.00 -15.52
N PRO A 182 -9.51 24.65 -16.30
CA PRO A 182 -10.95 24.57 -16.05
C PRO A 182 -11.52 23.15 -16.15
N ILE A 183 -10.91 22.29 -16.99
CA ILE A 183 -11.31 20.89 -17.13
C ILE A 183 -10.87 20.08 -15.90
N VAL A 184 -9.64 20.29 -15.43
CA VAL A 184 -9.12 19.65 -14.21
C VAL A 184 -10.00 20.00 -13.00
N GLU A 185 -10.36 21.28 -12.84
CA GLU A 185 -11.22 21.74 -11.75
C GLU A 185 -12.64 21.16 -11.83
N LYS A 186 -13.21 21.09 -13.04
CA LYS A 186 -14.52 20.46 -13.27
C LYS A 186 -14.51 18.97 -12.91
N LEU A 187 -13.46 18.24 -13.31
CA LEU A 187 -13.29 16.82 -12.97
C LEU A 187 -13.10 16.62 -11.47
N HIS A 188 -12.27 17.45 -10.83
CA HIS A 188 -12.06 17.42 -9.38
C HIS A 188 -13.39 17.60 -8.62
N ALA A 189 -14.16 18.63 -8.96
CA ALA A 189 -15.44 18.88 -8.32
C ALA A 189 -16.43 17.70 -8.48
N ALA A 190 -16.53 17.16 -9.69
CA ALA A 190 -17.41 16.02 -9.98
C ALA A 190 -16.98 14.74 -9.23
N LEU A 191 -15.68 14.45 -9.20
CA LEU A 191 -15.14 13.30 -8.48
C LEU A 191 -15.37 13.44 -6.98
N ARG A 192 -15.11 14.62 -6.39
CA ARG A 192 -15.36 14.83 -4.95
C ARG A 192 -16.82 14.61 -4.59
N ALA A 193 -17.75 15.18 -5.36
CA ALA A 193 -19.17 15.00 -5.12
C ALA A 193 -19.60 13.52 -5.24
N THR A 194 -19.06 12.81 -6.23
CA THR A 194 -19.35 11.38 -6.45
C THR A 194 -18.84 10.53 -5.30
N MET A 195 -17.58 10.73 -4.90
CA MET A 195 -16.96 9.98 -3.81
C MET A 195 -17.63 10.27 -2.46
N ASP A 196 -18.15 11.49 -2.26
CA ASP A 196 -18.84 11.84 -1.02
C ASP A 196 -20.24 11.19 -0.88
N SER A 197 -20.78 10.64 -1.98
CA SER A 197 -22.11 10.03 -1.99
C SER A 197 -22.22 8.81 -1.06
N PRO A 198 -23.37 8.62 -0.37
CA PRO A 198 -23.56 7.48 0.53
C PRO A 198 -23.39 6.11 -0.13
N ASP A 199 -23.88 5.94 -1.37
CA ASP A 199 -23.77 4.66 -2.11
C ASP A 199 -22.31 4.28 -2.37
N VAL A 200 -21.47 5.24 -2.80
CA VAL A 200 -20.04 4.99 -3.01
C VAL A 200 -19.35 4.64 -1.69
N LYS A 201 -19.58 5.43 -0.63
CA LYS A 201 -19.02 5.16 0.70
C LYS A 201 -19.42 3.78 1.23
N GLN A 202 -20.68 3.39 1.07
CA GLN A 202 -21.17 2.10 1.55
C GLN A 202 -20.52 0.93 0.79
N ARG A 203 -20.42 1.02 -0.54
CA ARG A 203 -19.75 -0.02 -1.35
C ARG A 203 -18.27 -0.14 -1.02
N PHE A 204 -17.59 0.99 -0.82
CA PHE A 204 -16.17 1.02 -0.46
C PHE A 204 -15.93 0.42 0.93
N ALA A 205 -16.74 0.81 1.92
CA ALA A 205 -16.67 0.28 3.28
C ALA A 205 -16.87 -1.25 3.29
N GLY A 206 -17.82 -1.77 2.51
CA GLY A 206 -18.04 -3.22 2.37
C GLY A 206 -16.83 -3.99 1.82
N GLY A 207 -15.94 -3.34 1.07
CA GLY A 207 -14.69 -3.91 0.56
C GLY A 207 -13.44 -3.61 1.40
N GLY A 208 -13.58 -2.93 2.55
CA GLY A 208 -12.43 -2.48 3.36
C GLY A 208 -11.61 -1.38 2.70
N VAL A 209 -12.24 -0.58 1.85
CA VAL A 209 -11.63 0.56 1.14
C VAL A 209 -12.13 1.86 1.79
N ASN A 210 -11.23 2.80 2.06
CA ASN A 210 -11.61 4.11 2.53
C ASN A 210 -11.80 5.06 1.34
N VAL A 211 -12.89 5.80 1.36
CA VAL A 211 -13.06 6.93 0.46
C VAL A 211 -12.23 8.09 0.96
N VAL A 212 -11.32 8.58 0.13
CA VAL A 212 -10.49 9.75 0.42
C VAL A 212 -10.53 10.69 -0.76
N THR A 213 -10.64 12.00 -0.51
CA THR A 213 -10.50 13.02 -1.55
C THR A 213 -9.59 14.14 -1.08
N SER A 214 -8.82 14.74 -1.98
CA SER A 214 -8.03 15.94 -1.67
C SER A 214 -8.92 17.18 -1.68
N LYS A 215 -8.56 18.23 -0.94
CA LYS A 215 -9.34 19.48 -0.97
C LYS A 215 -9.17 20.19 -2.31
N THR A 216 -7.98 20.10 -2.91
CA THR A 216 -7.63 20.67 -4.22
C THR A 216 -6.81 19.67 -5.04
N PRO A 217 -6.69 19.86 -6.37
CA PRO A 217 -5.72 19.13 -7.19
C PRO A 217 -4.27 19.33 -6.69
N GLU A 218 -3.91 20.53 -6.24
CA GLU A 218 -2.59 20.87 -5.71
C GLU A 218 -2.23 20.09 -4.44
N ASP A 219 -3.20 19.91 -3.53
CA ASP A 219 -3.01 19.11 -2.33
C ASP A 219 -2.68 17.65 -2.70
N PHE A 220 -3.35 17.12 -3.73
CA PHE A 220 -3.06 15.77 -4.20
C PHE A 220 -1.71 15.69 -4.91
N ALA A 221 -1.34 16.69 -5.71
CA ALA A 221 -0.01 16.76 -6.31
C ALA A 221 1.11 16.80 -5.26
N SER A 222 0.91 17.57 -4.19
CA SER A 222 1.85 17.63 -3.06
C SER A 222 1.98 16.29 -2.35
N PHE A 223 0.86 15.59 -2.12
CA PHE A 223 0.84 14.23 -1.58
C PHE A 223 1.59 13.24 -2.47
N VAL A 224 1.33 13.24 -3.78
CA VAL A 224 2.00 12.37 -4.76
C VAL A 224 3.52 12.61 -4.78
N ASN A 225 3.96 13.86 -4.73
CA ASN A 225 5.38 14.20 -4.67
C ASN A 225 6.04 13.68 -3.39
N ALA A 226 5.39 13.83 -2.23
CA ALA A 226 5.89 13.33 -0.96
C ALA A 226 6.02 11.80 -0.96
N GLU A 227 5.00 11.10 -1.46
CA GLU A 227 5.01 9.63 -1.58
C GLU A 227 6.09 9.15 -2.56
N THR A 228 6.26 9.83 -3.71
CA THR A 228 7.31 9.52 -4.68
C THR A 228 8.71 9.67 -4.08
N ALA A 229 8.94 10.75 -3.33
CA ALA A 229 10.22 10.96 -2.65
C ALA A 229 10.48 9.89 -1.57
N ARG A 230 9.47 9.60 -0.74
CA ARG A 230 9.56 8.59 0.34
C ARG A 230 9.83 7.20 -0.22
N TRP A 231 8.98 6.72 -1.12
CA TRP A 231 9.10 5.36 -1.64
C TRP A 231 10.26 5.20 -2.60
N GLY A 232 10.63 6.25 -3.35
CA GLY A 232 11.83 6.25 -4.16
C GLY A 232 13.11 6.13 -3.33
N LYS A 233 13.15 6.75 -2.14
CA LYS A 233 14.25 6.55 -1.19
C LYS A 233 14.27 5.12 -0.65
N ILE A 234 13.13 4.62 -0.18
CA ILE A 234 13.03 3.25 0.39
C ILE A 234 13.43 2.19 -0.64
N ALA A 235 12.97 2.31 -1.89
CA ALA A 235 13.30 1.39 -2.98
C ALA A 235 14.82 1.34 -3.27
N LYS A 236 15.47 2.51 -3.30
CA LYS A 236 16.93 2.58 -3.47
C LYS A 236 17.68 1.96 -2.30
N GLU A 237 17.21 2.20 -1.08
CA GLU A 237 17.85 1.69 0.14
C GLU A 237 17.67 0.18 0.32
N SER A 238 16.55 -0.39 -0.14
CA SER A 238 16.31 -1.83 -0.08
C SER A 238 17.02 -2.62 -1.17
N GLY A 239 17.52 -1.95 -2.21
CA GLY A 239 18.04 -2.62 -3.41
C GLY A 239 16.95 -3.34 -4.20
N ALA A 240 15.67 -3.05 -3.92
CA ALA A 240 14.55 -3.64 -4.64
C ALA A 240 14.63 -3.24 -6.12
N THR A 241 14.88 -4.23 -6.96
CA THR A 241 14.79 -4.14 -8.41
C THR A 241 13.63 -5.00 -8.89
N ILE A 242 13.20 -4.78 -10.12
CA ILE A 242 12.31 -5.71 -10.81
C ILE A 242 13.18 -6.91 -11.17
N ASP A 243 12.83 -8.08 -10.65
CA ASP A 243 13.51 -9.33 -11.03
C ASP A 243 13.33 -9.63 -12.52
#